data_AF-F9EMU0-F1
#
_entry.id   AF-F9EMU0-F1
#
_cell.length_a   1.000
_cell.length_b   1.000
_cell.length_c   1.000
_cell.angle_alpha   90.00
_cell.angle_beta   90.00
_cell.angle_gamma   90.00
#
_symmetry.space_group_name_H-M   'P 1'
#
loop_
_entity.id
_entity.type
_entity.pdbx_description
1 polymer ?
#
loop_
_entity_poly.entity_id
_entity_poly.type
_entity_poly.pdbx_seq_one_letter_code
_entity_poly.pdbx_strand_id
1 'polypeptide(L)' 'MTHFLRGDNMEGLKELMKDLGVSSFEELKAYIEAPEHQDEEIVKQLKETFEVFKETKNKIFL' A
#
# COMPACT_ATOMS: atom_id res chain seq x y z
N MET A 1 0.93 3.64 -18.49
CA MET A 1 0.70 4.36 -17.22
C MET A 1 0.51 3.33 -16.11
N THR A 2 1.55 2.56 -15.81
CA THR A 2 1.56 1.53 -14.75
C THR A 2 3.01 1.22 -14.42
N HIS A 3 3.67 2.12 -13.70
CA HIS A 3 5.08 2.00 -13.29
C HIS A 3 5.25 2.18 -11.77
N PHE A 4 4.18 1.99 -11.00
CA PHE A 4 4.12 2.35 -9.57
C PHE A 4 5.01 1.48 -8.67
N LEU A 5 5.42 0.27 -9.12
CA LEU A 5 6.08 -0.73 -8.26
C LEU A 5 7.46 -1.17 -8.78
N ARG A 6 8.07 -0.45 -9.74
CA ARG A 6 9.33 -0.85 -10.37
C ARG A 6 10.47 0.14 -10.04
N GLY A 7 10.96 0.09 -8.80
CA GLY A 7 12.13 0.84 -8.32
C GLY A 7 11.78 1.77 -7.17
N ASP A 8 12.51 1.65 -6.05
CA ASP A 8 12.35 2.43 -4.81
C ASP A 8 10.96 2.37 -4.13
N ASN A 9 10.64 1.18 -3.61
CA ASN A 9 9.40 0.81 -2.89
C ASN A 9 8.91 1.78 -1.79
N MET A 10 9.79 2.63 -1.23
CA MET A 10 9.40 3.57 -0.17
C MET A 10 9.03 4.96 -0.68
N GLU A 11 9.54 5.38 -1.83
CA GLU A 11 9.27 6.72 -2.36
C GLU A 11 7.89 6.75 -3.05
N GLY A 12 7.58 5.73 -3.86
CA GLY A 12 6.26 5.57 -4.47
C GLY A 12 5.13 5.43 -3.43
N LEU A 13 5.39 4.77 -2.30
CA LEU A 13 4.42 4.70 -1.20
C LEU A 13 4.19 6.06 -0.54
N LYS A 14 5.24 6.89 -0.39
CA LYS A 14 5.11 8.24 0.18
C LYS A 14 4.34 9.19 -0.73
N GLU A 15 4.58 9.12 -2.04
CA GLU A 15 3.81 9.91 -3.01
C GLU A 15 2.34 9.47 -3.02
N LEU A 16 2.09 8.17 -2.94
CA LEU A 16 0.74 7.64 -2.82
C LEU A 16 0.01 8.12 -1.57
N MET A 17 0.69 8.10 -0.42
CA MET A 17 0.11 8.60 0.83
C MET A 17 -0.26 10.08 0.72
N LYS A 18 0.57 10.89 0.06
CA LYS A 18 0.23 12.29 -0.26
C LYS A 18 -0.98 12.43 -1.18
N ASP A 19 -1.05 11.62 -2.24
CA ASP A 19 -2.13 11.67 -3.23
C ASP A 19 -3.48 11.27 -2.61
N LEU A 20 -3.45 10.27 -1.73
CA LEU A 20 -4.59 9.81 -0.92
C LEU A 20 -4.91 10.72 0.28
N GLY A 21 -4.09 11.75 0.53
CA GLY A 21 -4.28 12.69 1.64
C GLY A 21 -4.03 12.11 3.04
N VAL A 22 -3.35 10.96 3.13
CA VAL A 22 -3.04 10.29 4.40
C VAL A 22 -1.59 10.57 4.82
N SER A 23 -1.38 10.85 6.10
CA SER A 23 -0.06 11.21 6.62
C SER A 23 0.63 10.04 7.32
N SER A 24 -0.12 9.03 7.75
CA SER A 24 0.38 7.89 8.51
C SER A 24 -0.05 6.54 7.93
N PHE A 25 0.73 5.49 8.22
CA PHE A 25 0.41 4.13 7.76
C PHE A 25 -0.90 3.61 8.36
N GLU A 26 -1.27 4.05 9.57
CA GLU A 26 -2.57 3.74 10.18
C GLU A 26 -3.73 4.37 9.41
N GLU A 27 -3.57 5.59 8.92
CA GLU A 27 -4.59 6.25 8.11
C GLU A 27 -4.70 5.60 6.73
N LEU A 28 -3.57 5.24 6.13
CA LEU A 28 -3.55 4.45 4.89
C LEU A 28 -4.26 3.10 5.07
N LYS A 29 -4.02 2.43 6.20
CA LYS A 29 -4.72 1.18 6.55
C LYS A 29 -6.23 1.42 6.70
N ALA A 30 -6.63 2.48 7.39
CA ALA A 30 -8.04 2.86 7.53
C ALA A 30 -8.70 3.16 6.17
N TYR A 31 -7.99 3.85 5.26
CA TYR A 31 -8.44 4.09 3.89
C TYR A 31 -8.65 2.77 3.12
N ILE A 32 -7.68 1.84 3.21
CA ILE A 32 -7.75 0.52 2.57
C ILE A 32 -8.84 -0.37 3.17
N GLU A 33 -9.18 -0.21 4.45
CA GLU A 33 -10.21 -1.00 5.15
C GLU A 33 -11.61 -0.40 5.03
N ALA A 34 -11.74 0.88 4.65
CA ALA A 34 -13.02 1.53 4.48
C ALA A 34 -13.81 0.89 3.33
N PRO A 35 -15.09 0.53 3.54
CA PRO A 35 -15.92 -0.15 2.54
C PRO A 35 -16.12 0.69 1.27
N GLU A 36 -16.04 2.01 1.40
CA GLU A 36 -16.25 2.99 0.32
C GLU A 36 -15.16 2.95 -0.76
N HIS A 37 -13.94 2.52 -0.40
CA HIS A 37 -12.78 2.54 -1.28
C HIS A 37 -12.41 1.14 -1.82
N GLN A 38 -13.18 0.10 -1.50
CA GLN A 38 -12.83 -1.30 -1.82
C GLN A 38 -12.77 -1.61 -3.32
N ASP A 39 -13.51 -0.87 -4.13
CA ASP A 39 -13.55 -1.06 -5.57
C ASP A 39 -12.37 -0.38 -6.30
N GLU A 40 -11.68 0.55 -5.65
CA GLU A 40 -10.57 1.29 -6.24
C GLU A 40 -9.39 0.38 -6.56
N GLU A 41 -8.83 0.53 -7.76
CA GLU A 41 -7.66 -0.27 -8.19
C GLU A 41 -6.44 -0.05 -7.29
N ILE A 42 -6.31 1.15 -6.73
CA ILE A 42 -5.23 1.49 -5.81
C ILE A 42 -5.33 0.71 -4.49
N VAL A 43 -6.54 0.52 -3.97
CA VAL A 43 -6.79 -0.25 -2.74
C VAL A 43 -6.49 -1.73 -2.96
N LYS A 44 -6.80 -2.26 -4.14
CA LYS A 44 -6.45 -3.64 -4.53
C LYS A 44 -4.93 -3.84 -4.59
N GLN A 45 -4.21 -2.96 -5.27
CA GLN A 45 -2.74 -3.00 -5.34
C GLN A 45 -2.08 -2.84 -3.98
N LEU A 46 -2.62 -1.95 -3.13
CA LEU A 46 -2.15 -1.77 -1.76
C LEU A 46 -2.33 -3.07 -0.96
N LYS A 47 -3.52 -3.69 -0.97
CA LYS A 47 -3.73 -4.97 -0.26
C LYS A 47 -2.72 -6.05 -0.67
N GLU A 48 -2.49 -6.22 -1.96
CA GLU A 48 -1.48 -7.18 -2.45
C GLU A 48 -0.08 -6.84 -1.94
N THR A 49 0.30 -5.56 -1.97
CA THR A 49 1.60 -5.08 -1.47
C THR A 49 1.75 -5.35 0.03
N PHE A 50 0.71 -5.09 0.81
CA PHE A 50 0.70 -5.36 2.26
C PHE A 50 0.79 -6.85 2.57
N GLU A 51 0.12 -7.71 1.79
CA GLU A 51 0.22 -9.17 1.93
C GLU A 51 1.65 -9.67 1.66
N VAL A 52 2.28 -9.21 0.58
CA VAL A 52 3.68 -9.52 0.26
C VAL A 52 4.61 -9.03 1.37
N PHE A 53 4.39 -7.82 1.90
CA PHE A 53 5.20 -7.28 2.99
C PHE A 53 5.07 -8.10 4.29
N LYS A 54 3.86 -8.58 4.58
CA LYS A 54 3.59 -9.47 5.73
C LYS A 54 4.26 -10.83 5.55
N GLU A 55 4.19 -11.41 4.36
CA GLU A 55 4.81 -12.72 4.07
C GLU A 55 6.35 -12.64 4.10
N THR A 56 6.91 -11.52 3.59
CA THR A 56 8.37 -11.30 3.57
C THR A 56 8.93 -11.11 4.98
N LYS A 57 8.23 -10.40 5.88
CA LYS A 57 8.62 -10.31 7.30
C LYS A 57 8.62 -11.68 8.00
N ASN A 58 7.72 -12.59 7.61
CA ASN A 58 7.65 -13.93 8.19
C ASN A 58 8.76 -14.86 7.64
N LYS A 59 9.27 -14.61 6.43
CA LYS A 59 10.38 -15.37 5.82
C LYS A 59 11.78 -14.89 6.23
N ILE A 60 11.94 -13.65 6.70
CA ILE A 60 13.24 -13.14 7.21
C ILE A 60 13.56 -13.68 8.62
N PHE A 61 12.57 -14.26 9.32
CA PHE A 61 12.73 -14.89 10.64
C PHE A 61 12.81 -16.43 10.61
N LEU A 62 13.14 -17.03 9.45
CA LEU A 62 13.45 -18.45 9.29
C LEU A 62 14.89 -18.67 8.81
#